data_AF-A0A943E0K1-F1
#
_entry.id   AF-A0A943E0K1-F1
#
_cell.length_a   1.000
_cell.length_b   1.000
_cell.length_c   1.000
_cell.angle_alpha   90.00
_cell.angle_beta   90.00
_cell.angle_gamma   90.00
#
_symmetry.space_group_name_H-M   'P 1'
#
loop_
_entity.id
_entity.type
_entity.pdbx_description
1 polymer ?
#
loop_
_entity_poly.entity_id
_entity_poly.type
_entity_poly.pdbx_seq_one_letter_code
_entity_poly.pdbx_strand_id
1 'polypeptide(L)'
;MRKEGILSHTYLDGQKERTAFFSMPGTMTFSSHCFYFGEPALYQVEACCPTTLLHISKERFDELAADSHEFCRWALSMAQCQLYFYEMKQAVINGNARERFKSLMDRRPEIMARVPMKKIASYLGITQSYLCRLKTIYFKAPEKF
;
A
#
# COMPACT_ATOMS: atom_id res chain seq x y z
N MET A 1 15.81 12.20 -9.93
CA MET A 1 15.87 10.87 -9.31
C MET A 1 14.57 10.13 -9.66
N ARG A 2 14.64 8.97 -10.33
CA ARG A 2 13.43 8.22 -10.72
C ARG A 2 12.84 7.61 -9.45
N LYS A 3 11.60 7.99 -9.09
CA LYS A 3 10.92 7.45 -7.90
C LYS A 3 10.46 6.04 -8.25
N GLU A 4 11.15 5.02 -7.76
CA GLU A 4 10.85 3.62 -8.01
C GLU A 4 10.70 2.85 -6.70
N GLY A 5 9.76 1.90 -6.67
CA GLY A 5 9.57 1.00 -5.53
C GLY A 5 8.11 0.80 -5.17
N ILE A 6 7.84 -0.29 -4.44
CA ILE A 6 6.53 -0.56 -3.83
C ILE A 6 6.81 -1.14 -2.45
N LEU A 7 6.18 -0.60 -1.43
CA LEU A 7 6.27 -1.13 -0.06
C LEU A 7 4.97 -1.85 0.28
N SER A 8 5.06 -3.02 0.90
CA SER A 8 3.91 -3.67 1.54
C SER A 8 3.86 -3.32 3.02
N HIS A 9 2.65 -3.07 3.50
CA HIS A 9 2.35 -2.91 4.93
C HIS A 9 1.64 -4.15 5.41
N THR A 10 2.25 -4.88 6.35
CA THR A 10 1.70 -6.12 6.88
C THR A 10 1.51 -6.07 8.39
N TYR A 11 0.56 -6.86 8.88
CA TYR A 11 0.31 -7.06 10.31
C TYR A 11 0.01 -8.53 10.58
N LEU A 12 0.16 -8.95 11.83
CA LEU A 12 -0.21 -10.28 12.27
C LEU A 12 -1.69 -10.32 12.68
N ASP A 13 -2.45 -11.19 12.02
CA ASP A 13 -3.80 -11.60 12.43
C ASP A 13 -3.69 -13.00 13.05
N GLY A 14 -3.53 -13.04 14.37
CA GLY A 14 -3.11 -14.24 15.10
C GLY A 14 -1.73 -14.68 14.64
N GLN A 15 -1.64 -15.87 14.01
CA GLN A 15 -0.40 -16.43 13.47
C GLN A 15 -0.23 -16.17 11.96
N LYS A 16 -1.17 -15.47 11.32
CA LYS A 16 -1.17 -15.25 9.87
C LYS A 16 -0.78 -13.82 9.54
N GLU A 17 0.23 -13.66 8.72
CA GLU A 17 0.58 -12.36 8.16
C GLU A 17 -0.46 -11.91 7.13
N ARG A 18 -1.01 -10.71 7.33
CA ARG A 18 -1.94 -10.06 6.41
C ARG A 18 -1.36 -8.81 5.81
N THR A 19 -1.57 -8.61 4.52
CA THR A 19 -1.20 -7.38 3.82
C THR A 19 -2.34 -6.38 3.88
N ALA A 20 -2.11 -5.25 4.54
CA ALA A 20 -3.09 -4.20 4.72
C ALA A 20 -3.20 -3.30 3.47
N PHE A 21 -2.08 -2.85 2.92
CA PHE A 21 -2.02 -1.98 1.75
C PHE A 21 -0.60 -1.91 1.17
N PHE A 22 -0.47 -1.24 0.03
CA PHE A 22 0.80 -0.98 -0.64
C PHE A 22 1.04 0.53 -0.76
N SER A 23 2.26 0.98 -0.45
CA SER A 23 2.73 2.34 -0.75
C SER A 23 3.39 2.37 -2.12
N MET A 24 3.10 3.42 -2.88
CA MET A 24 3.58 3.63 -4.25
C MET A 24 4.59 4.78 -4.30
N PRO A 25 5.35 4.92 -5.40
CA PRO A 25 6.21 6.08 -5.57
C PRO A 25 5.42 7.39 -5.42
N GLY A 26 5.92 8.30 -4.59
CA GLY A 26 5.27 9.58 -4.30
C GLY A 26 4.34 9.60 -3.08
N THR A 27 4.08 8.45 -2.44
CA THR A 27 3.32 8.43 -1.17
C THR A 27 4.25 8.57 0.02
N MET A 28 3.81 9.32 1.04
CA MET A 28 4.46 9.33 2.35
C MET A 28 4.15 8.02 3.08
N THR A 29 5.15 7.44 3.73
CA THR A 29 5.03 6.15 4.41
C THR A 29 5.57 6.25 5.82
N PHE A 30 4.70 6.09 6.81
CA PHE A 30 5.03 6.06 8.23
C PHE A 30 3.89 5.37 8.99
N SER A 31 4.15 4.94 10.22
CA SER A 31 3.09 4.51 11.13
C SER A 31 2.49 5.74 11.80
N SER A 32 1.25 6.10 11.46
CA SER A 32 0.56 7.25 12.06
C SER A 32 0.43 7.11 13.58
N HIS A 33 0.20 5.88 14.05
CA HIS A 33 0.16 5.53 15.46
C HIS A 33 1.47 5.84 16.18
N CYS A 34 2.59 5.34 15.63
CA CYS A 34 3.92 5.56 16.19
C CYS A 34 4.32 7.03 16.12
N PHE A 35 4.05 7.67 15.00
CA PHE A 35 4.45 9.06 14.77
C PHE A 35 3.72 10.05 15.68
N TYR A 36 2.46 9.75 16.04
CA TYR A 36 1.64 10.61 16.89
C TYR A 36 1.86 10.37 18.39
N PHE A 37 1.86 9.10 18.84
CA PHE A 37 1.94 8.76 20.27
C PHE A 37 3.31 8.25 20.74
N GLY A 38 4.27 8.03 19.83
CA GLY A 38 5.58 7.45 20.17
C GLY A 38 5.53 5.95 20.50
N GLU A 39 4.45 5.27 20.15
CA GLU A 39 4.23 3.84 20.42
C GLU A 39 4.79 2.93 19.32
N PRO A 40 4.97 1.62 19.56
CA PRO A 40 5.41 0.69 18.51
C PRO A 40 4.53 0.71 17.26
N ALA A 41 5.14 0.48 16.09
CA ALA A 41 4.41 0.40 14.84
C ALA A 41 3.52 -0.86 14.79
N LEU A 42 2.27 -0.68 14.38
CA LEU A 42 1.33 -1.79 14.18
C LEU A 42 1.57 -2.54 12.87
N TYR A 43 2.19 -1.88 11.89
CA TYR A 43 2.52 -2.45 10.60
C TYR A 43 4.03 -2.67 10.46
N GLN A 44 4.40 -3.81 9.91
CA GLN A 44 5.71 -4.07 9.34
C GLN A 44 5.73 -3.57 7.90
N VAL A 45 6.85 -2.94 7.50
CA VAL A 45 7.01 -2.36 6.16
C VAL A 45 8.13 -3.10 5.44
N GLU A 46 7.84 -3.60 4.24
CA GLU A 46 8.80 -4.36 3.44
C GLU A 46 8.80 -3.88 1.99
N ALA A 47 9.99 -3.77 1.40
CA ALA A 47 10.12 -3.49 -0.03
C ALA A 47 9.72 -4.73 -0.85
N CYS A 48 8.73 -4.57 -1.74
CA CYS A 48 8.26 -5.63 -2.64
C CYS A 48 9.14 -5.81 -3.87
N CYS A 49 9.92 -4.79 -4.21
CA CYS A 49 10.84 -4.74 -5.35
C CYS A 49 11.95 -3.72 -5.04
N PRO A 50 13.00 -3.59 -5.86
CA PRO A 50 14.00 -2.53 -5.70
C PRO A 50 13.31 -1.18 -5.52
N THR A 51 13.63 -0.50 -4.41
CA THR A 51 12.90 0.67 -3.91
C THR A 51 13.90 1.73 -3.46
N THR A 52 13.65 2.98 -3.83
CA THR A 52 14.40 4.15 -3.36
C THR A 52 13.49 5.01 -2.48
N LEU A 53 13.96 5.33 -1.28
CA LEU A 53 13.22 6.14 -0.32
C LEU A 53 13.97 7.42 0.01
N LEU A 54 13.20 8.48 0.24
CA LEU A 54 13.68 9.66 0.96
C LEU A 54 13.28 9.48 2.42
N HIS A 55 14.25 9.62 3.31
CA HIS A 55 14.04 9.44 4.74
C HIS A 55 14.24 10.77 5.47
N ILE A 56 13.34 11.06 6.40
CA ILE A 56 13.41 12.19 7.33
C ILE A 56 13.08 11.65 8.72
N SER A 57 13.84 12.07 9.74
CA SER A 57 13.53 11.69 11.12
C SER A 57 12.30 12.45 11.62
N LYS A 58 11.66 11.94 12.67
CA LYS A 58 10.51 12.62 13.28
C LYS A 58 10.90 13.99 13.82
N GLU A 59 12.04 14.08 14.47
CA GLU A 59 12.57 15.33 15.04
C GLU A 59 12.73 16.37 13.94
N ARG A 60 13.35 16.00 12.82
CA ARG A 60 13.55 16.92 11.69
C ARG A 60 12.23 17.32 11.03
N PHE A 61 11.28 16.41 10.95
CA PHE A 61 9.95 16.71 10.43
C PHE A 61 9.22 17.73 11.33
N ASP A 62 9.26 17.53 12.65
CA ASP A 62 8.61 18.40 13.62
C ASP A 62 9.25 19.80 13.64
N GLU A 63 10.58 19.89 13.58
CA GLU A 63 11.31 21.16 13.40
C GLU A 63 10.85 21.91 12.15
N LEU A 64 10.82 21.23 10.99
CA LEU A 64 10.38 21.86 9.74
C LEU A 64 8.92 22.30 9.78
N ALA A 65 8.06 21.53 10.47
CA ALA A 65 6.67 21.90 10.67
C ALA A 65 6.54 23.14 11.57
N ALA A 66 7.36 23.27 12.61
CA ALA A 66 7.38 24.45 13.47
C ALA A 66 7.89 25.71 12.75
N ASP A 67 8.92 25.55 11.92
CA ASP A 67 9.66 26.69 11.35
C ASP A 67 9.20 27.12 9.95
N SER A 68 8.47 26.27 9.22
CA SER A 68 8.06 26.55 7.83
C SER A 68 6.58 26.34 7.60
N HIS A 69 5.87 27.45 7.37
CA HIS A 69 4.46 27.41 6.98
C HIS A 69 4.22 26.66 5.66
N GLU A 70 5.16 26.76 4.71
CA GLU A 70 5.09 26.02 3.45
C GLU A 70 5.17 24.51 3.70
N PHE A 71 6.10 24.07 4.55
CA PHE A 71 6.24 22.67 4.93
C PHE A 71 5.00 22.16 5.66
N CYS A 72 4.43 22.95 6.57
CA CYS A 72 3.16 22.64 7.23
C CYS A 72 2.01 22.39 6.25
N ARG A 73 1.85 23.26 5.24
CA ARG A 73 0.81 23.08 4.20
C ARG A 73 1.06 21.83 3.37
N TRP A 74 2.32 21.56 3.02
CA TRP A 74 2.70 20.34 2.33
C TRP A 74 2.39 19.09 3.17
N ALA A 75 2.75 19.08 4.45
CA ALA A 75 2.47 17.99 5.38
C ALA A 75 0.96 17.73 5.53
N LEU A 76 0.16 18.79 5.66
CA LEU A 76 -1.31 18.70 5.70
C LEU A 76 -1.87 18.10 4.40
N SER A 77 -1.38 18.55 3.25
CA SER A 77 -1.78 17.99 1.94
C SER A 77 -1.44 16.51 1.83
N MET A 78 -0.25 16.10 2.29
CA MET A 78 0.16 14.70 2.33
C MET A 78 -0.72 13.86 3.26
N ALA A 79 -1.09 14.38 4.44
CA ALA A 79 -1.99 13.70 5.37
C ALA A 79 -3.40 13.53 4.78
N GLN A 80 -3.95 14.57 4.15
CA GLN A 80 -5.23 14.49 3.44
C GLN A 80 -5.18 13.49 2.29
N CYS A 81 -4.08 13.47 1.53
CA CYS A 81 -3.86 12.50 0.45
C CYS A 81 -3.84 11.06 0.98
N GLN A 82 -3.24 10.80 2.15
CA GLN A 82 -3.30 9.48 2.78
C GLN A 82 -4.73 9.08 3.16
N LEU A 83 -5.52 9.99 3.75
CA LEU A 83 -6.93 9.75 4.08
C LEU A 83 -7.75 9.40 2.83
N TYR A 84 -7.58 10.17 1.74
CA TYR A 84 -8.19 9.87 0.44
C TYR A 84 -7.85 8.46 -0.05
N PHE A 85 -6.58 8.03 0.05
CA PHE A 85 -6.19 6.68 -0.38
C PHE A 85 -6.73 5.57 0.55
N TYR A 86 -6.90 5.84 1.84
CA TYR A 86 -7.55 4.90 2.75
C TYR A 86 -9.02 4.65 2.36
N GLU A 87 -9.74 5.69 1.94
CA GLU A 87 -11.11 5.54 1.43
C GLU A 87 -11.13 4.86 0.06
N MET A 88 -10.26 5.30 -0.87
CA MET A 88 -10.16 4.71 -2.21
C MET A 88 -9.78 3.24 -2.21
N LYS A 89 -9.13 2.73 -1.16
CA LYS A 89 -8.90 1.29 -0.98
C LYS A 89 -10.21 0.50 -1.09
N GLN A 90 -11.33 1.03 -0.62
CA GLN A 90 -12.63 0.36 -0.71
C GLN A 90 -13.09 0.17 -2.16
N ALA A 91 -12.73 1.08 -3.08
CA ALA A 91 -13.02 0.90 -4.50
C ALA A 91 -12.24 -0.26 -5.15
N VAL A 92 -11.13 -0.69 -4.53
CA VAL A 92 -10.28 -1.80 -5.00
C VAL A 92 -10.63 -3.13 -4.31
N ILE A 93 -10.91 -3.10 -3.01
CA ILE A 93 -11.03 -4.29 -2.15
C ILE A 93 -12.48 -4.55 -1.71
N ASN A 94 -13.45 -4.12 -2.51
CA ASN A 94 -14.87 -4.42 -2.29
C ASN A 94 -15.38 -5.53 -3.23
N GLY A 95 -16.41 -6.25 -2.78
CA GLY A 95 -17.01 -7.36 -3.51
C GLY A 95 -16.34 -8.71 -3.24
N ASN A 96 -16.67 -9.71 -4.04
CA ASN A 96 -16.12 -11.06 -3.95
C ASN A 96 -14.68 -11.15 -4.50
N ALA A 97 -14.02 -12.29 -4.31
CA ALA A 97 -12.63 -12.48 -4.70
C ALA A 97 -12.33 -12.16 -6.18
N ARG A 98 -13.26 -12.49 -7.09
CA ARG A 98 -13.10 -12.25 -8.53
C ARG A 98 -13.20 -10.76 -8.85
N GLU A 99 -14.19 -10.08 -8.26
CA GLU A 99 -14.40 -8.64 -8.39
C GLU A 99 -13.21 -7.85 -7.85
N ARG A 100 -12.71 -8.20 -6.66
CA ARG A 100 -11.50 -7.58 -6.07
C ARG A 100 -10.27 -7.78 -6.96
N PHE A 101 -10.08 -8.99 -7.50
CA PHE A 101 -9.00 -9.26 -8.44
C PHE A 101 -9.12 -8.41 -9.70
N LYS A 102 -10.31 -8.35 -10.30
CA LYS A 102 -10.56 -7.56 -11.50
C LYS A 102 -10.32 -6.07 -11.24
N SER A 103 -10.85 -5.53 -10.13
CA SER A 103 -10.65 -4.14 -9.73
C SER A 103 -9.17 -3.81 -9.53
N LEU A 104 -8.39 -4.72 -8.92
CA LEU A 104 -6.94 -4.57 -8.79
C LEU A 104 -6.24 -4.52 -10.16
N MET A 105 -6.60 -5.40 -11.09
CA MET A 105 -6.04 -5.42 -12.44
C MET A 105 -6.38 -4.15 -13.23
N ASP A 106 -7.62 -3.68 -13.15
CA ASP A 106 -8.09 -2.53 -13.92
C ASP A 106 -7.55 -1.21 -13.36
N ARG A 107 -7.47 -1.07 -12.04
CA ARG A 107 -7.13 0.20 -11.38
C ARG A 107 -5.66 0.32 -11.00
N ARG A 108 -5.00 -0.79 -10.69
CA ARG A 108 -3.64 -0.82 -10.12
C ARG A 108 -2.80 -1.98 -10.70
N PRO A 109 -2.70 -2.11 -12.04
CA PRO A 109 -1.98 -3.22 -12.69
C PRO A 109 -0.50 -3.30 -12.27
N GLU A 110 0.10 -2.19 -11.87
CA GLU A 110 1.49 -2.12 -11.41
C GLU A 110 1.76 -2.95 -10.15
N ILE A 111 0.74 -3.14 -9.30
CA ILE A 111 0.84 -4.02 -8.13
C ILE A 111 1.00 -5.47 -8.60
N MET A 112 0.19 -5.91 -9.58
CA MET A 112 0.28 -7.26 -10.12
C MET A 112 1.62 -7.54 -10.81
N ALA A 113 2.21 -6.52 -11.42
CA ALA A 113 3.47 -6.64 -12.16
C ALA A 113 4.70 -6.72 -11.25
N ARG A 114 4.70 -6.04 -10.09
CA ARG A 114 5.91 -5.80 -9.29
C ARG A 114 5.87 -6.37 -7.87
N VAL A 115 4.70 -6.76 -7.37
CA VAL A 115 4.56 -7.27 -6.00
C VAL A 115 4.59 -8.79 -5.97
N PRO A 116 5.27 -9.42 -4.98
CA PRO A 116 5.23 -10.86 -4.80
C PRO A 116 3.80 -11.38 -4.65
N MET A 117 3.48 -12.46 -5.37
CA MET A 117 2.12 -13.03 -5.41
C MET A 117 1.56 -13.36 -4.03
N LYS A 118 2.41 -13.77 -3.07
CA LYS A 118 2.00 -14.06 -1.69
C LYS A 118 1.36 -12.83 -1.01
N LYS A 119 1.98 -11.64 -1.16
CA LYS A 119 1.47 -10.39 -0.59
C LYS A 119 0.18 -9.94 -1.32
N ILE A 120 0.11 -10.11 -2.65
CA ILE A 120 -1.12 -9.81 -3.42
C ILE A 120 -2.28 -10.72 -2.98
N ALA A 121 -2.05 -12.03 -2.84
CA ALA A 121 -3.07 -12.97 -2.41
C ALA A 121 -3.57 -12.63 -1.00
N SER A 122 -2.65 -12.31 -0.09
CA SER A 122 -2.96 -11.82 1.26
C SER A 122 -3.79 -10.54 1.24
N TYR A 123 -3.42 -9.55 0.42
CA TYR A 123 -4.15 -8.29 0.25
C TYR A 123 -5.57 -8.49 -0.30
N LEU A 124 -5.76 -9.42 -1.23
CA LEU A 124 -7.07 -9.77 -1.78
C LEU A 124 -7.89 -10.70 -0.87
N GLY A 125 -7.32 -11.18 0.23
CA GLY A 125 -7.97 -12.13 1.14
C GLY A 125 -8.22 -13.51 0.53
N ILE A 126 -7.31 -13.98 -0.33
CA ILE A 126 -7.41 -15.28 -1.01
C ILE A 126 -6.12 -16.08 -0.89
N THR A 127 -6.16 -17.37 -1.26
CA THR A 127 -4.95 -18.19 -1.33
C THR A 127 -4.12 -17.84 -2.57
N GLN A 128 -2.80 -18.04 -2.49
CA GLN A 128 -1.90 -17.84 -3.62
C GLN A 128 -2.26 -18.76 -4.81
N SER A 129 -2.67 -20.00 -4.54
CA SER A 129 -3.13 -20.94 -5.57
C SER A 129 -4.39 -20.44 -6.28
N TYR A 130 -5.35 -19.86 -5.55
CA TYR A 130 -6.55 -19.29 -6.16
C TYR A 130 -6.22 -18.05 -6.98
N LEU A 131 -5.32 -17.19 -6.51
CA LEU A 131 -4.81 -16.05 -7.29
C LEU A 131 -4.17 -16.49 -8.62
N CYS A 132 -3.33 -17.53 -8.63
CA CYS A 132 -2.76 -18.10 -9.85
C CYS A 132 -3.85 -18.54 -10.85
N ARG A 133 -4.92 -19.16 -10.34
CA ARG A 133 -6.06 -19.60 -11.17
C ARG A 133 -6.79 -18.41 -11.77
N LEU A 134 -7.11 -17.38 -10.98
CA LEU A 134 -7.76 -16.16 -11.46
C LEU A 134 -6.92 -15.47 -12.54
N LYS A 135 -5.61 -15.35 -12.32
CA LYS A 135 -4.67 -14.77 -13.29
C LYS A 135 -4.69 -15.52 -14.62
N THR A 136 -4.64 -16.85 -14.59
CA THR A 136 -4.71 -17.68 -15.80
C THR A 136 -6.03 -17.49 -16.56
N ILE A 137 -7.17 -17.44 -15.86
CA ILE A 137 -8.49 -17.25 -16.49
C ILE A 137 -8.56 -15.85 -17.12
N TYR A 138 -8.14 -14.81 -16.40
CA TYR A 138 -8.16 -13.43 -16.88
C TYR A 138 -7.36 -13.24 -18.17
N PHE A 139 -6.15 -13.78 -18.27
CA PHE A 139 -5.34 -13.63 -19.49
C PHE A 139 -5.78 -14.52 -20.65
N LYS A 140 -6.52 -15.61 -20.40
CA LYS A 140 -7.04 -16.50 -21.45
C LYS A 140 -8.37 -16.02 -22.05
N ALA A 141 -9.21 -15.36 -21.26
CA ALA A 141 -10.53 -14.88 -21.68
C ALA A 141 -10.95 -13.65 -20.85
N PRO A 142 -10.36 -12.47 -21.10
CA PRO A 142 -10.67 -11.24 -20.36
C PRO A 142 -12.16 -10.87 -20.42
N GLU A 143 -12.82 -11.15 -21.55
CA GLU A 143 -14.23 -10.86 -21.81
C GLU A 143 -15.20 -11.72 -20.99
N LYS A 144 -14.73 -12.85 -20.46
CA LYS A 144 -15.50 -13.74 -19.59
C LYS A 144 -15.27 -13.46 -18.11
N PHE A 145 -14.45 -12.43 -17.80
CA PHE A 145 -13.95 -12.18 -16.45
C PHE A 145 -14.76 -11.21 -15.60
#